data_AF-A0A9D6GAT3-F1
#
_entry.id   AF-A0A9D6GAT3-F1
#
_cell.length_a   1.000
_cell.length_b   1.000
_cell.length_c   1.000
_cell.angle_alpha   90.00
_cell.angle_beta   90.00
_cell.angle_gamma   90.00
#
_symmetry.space_group_name_H-M   'P 1'
#
loop_
_entity.id
_entity.type
_entity.pdbx_description
1 polymer ?
#
loop_
_entity_poly.entity_id
_entity_poly.type
_entity_poly.pdbx_seq_one_letter_code
_entity_poly.pdbx_strand_id
1 'polypeptide(L)'
;MHPKESQDEVIRLLSDPKVFSVGSGPVERIQTHVSEVFLAGERALKLKRAVVFPYLDFSTPEKRRAACEAEVRINRRTAPTLYK
;
A
#
# COMPACT_ATOMS: atom_id res chain seq x y z
N MET A 1 -22.39 -5.33 9.13
CA MET A 1 -20.97 -5.60 8.87
C MET A 1 -20.71 -5.23 7.42
N HIS A 2 -19.88 -4.22 7.13
CA HIS A 2 -19.57 -3.86 5.74
C HIS A 2 -18.81 -5.03 5.10
N PRO A 3 -19.23 -5.56 3.94
CA PRO A 3 -18.47 -6.58 3.24
C PRO A 3 -17.08 -6.01 2.94
N LYS A 4 -16.03 -6.73 3.36
CA LYS A 4 -14.66 -6.36 3.01
C LYS A 4 -14.50 -6.61 1.52
N GLU A 5 -14.26 -5.54 0.77
CA GLU A 5 -13.86 -5.65 -0.63
C GLU A 5 -12.56 -6.48 -0.69
N SER A 6 -12.56 -7.52 -1.55
CA SER A 6 -11.33 -8.28 -1.77
C SER A 6 -10.28 -7.39 -2.42
N GLN A 7 -9.03 -7.54 -1.98
CA GLN A 7 -7.88 -6.85 -2.56
C GLN A 7 -7.03 -7.79 -3.42
N ASP A 8 -7.50 -9.00 -3.71
CA ASP A 8 -6.69 -10.05 -4.34
C ASP A 8 -6.18 -9.65 -5.72
N GLU A 9 -7.01 -8.97 -6.53
CA GLU A 9 -6.60 -8.50 -7.85
C GLU A 9 -5.49 -7.43 -7.77
N VAL A 10 -5.61 -6.50 -6.82
CA VAL A 10 -4.60 -5.47 -6.57
C VAL A 10 -3.32 -6.09 -6.03
N ILE A 11 -3.43 -7.04 -5.10
CA ILE A 11 -2.28 -7.77 -4.55
C ILE A 11 -1.57 -8.55 -5.66
N ARG A 12 -2.33 -9.21 -6.56
CA ARG A 12 -1.76 -9.93 -7.70
C ARG A 12 -1.04 -8.97 -8.65
N LEU A 13 -1.63 -7.82 -8.95
CA LEU A 13 -1.00 -6.78 -9.76
C LEU A 13 0.31 -6.31 -9.12
N LEU A 14 0.29 -5.93 -7.85
CA LEU A 14 1.47 -5.43 -7.13
C LEU A 14 2.53 -6.51 -6.88
N SER A 15 2.19 -7.79 -7.05
CA SER A 15 3.15 -8.90 -7.02
C SER A 15 3.89 -9.11 -8.36
N ASP A 16 3.51 -8.42 -9.44
CA ASP A 16 4.21 -8.47 -10.72
C ASP A 16 5.39 -7.49 -10.74
N PRO A 17 6.65 -7.96 -10.90
CA PRO A 17 7.83 -7.10 -11.05
C PRO A 17 7.67 -5.97 -12.08
N LYS A 18 6.93 -6.21 -13.16
CA LYS A 18 6.76 -5.24 -14.26
C LYS A 18 6.08 -3.94 -13.82
N VAL A 19 5.37 -3.94 -12.69
CA VAL A 19 4.75 -2.74 -12.11
C VAL A 19 5.81 -1.76 -11.57
N PHE A 20 6.98 -2.25 -11.17
CA PHE A 20 8.02 -1.43 -10.54
C PHE A 20 8.95 -0.84 -11.59
N SER A 21 9.58 -1.68 -12.40
CA SER A 21 10.39 -1.31 -13.55
C SER A 21 10.81 -2.56 -14.32
N VAL A 22 11.23 -2.39 -15.58
CA VAL A 22 11.89 -3.47 -16.31
C VAL A 22 13.15 -3.89 -15.54
N GLY A 23 13.28 -5.18 -15.24
CA GLY A 23 14.45 -5.73 -14.55
C GLY A 23 14.50 -5.50 -13.03
N SER A 24 13.40 -5.13 -12.36
CA SER A 24 13.37 -4.89 -10.91
C SER A 24 13.65 -6.13 -10.03
N GLY A 25 13.76 -7.32 -10.62
CA GLY A 25 13.90 -8.57 -9.88
C GLY A 25 12.59 -9.05 -9.24
N PRO A 26 12.63 -10.09 -8.39
CA PRO A 26 11.44 -10.61 -7.72
C PRO A 26 10.84 -9.57 -6.75
N VAL A 27 9.51 -9.62 -6.58
CA VAL A 27 8.81 -8.77 -5.61
C VAL A 27 8.81 -9.47 -4.25
N GLU A 28 9.38 -8.82 -3.24
CA GLU A 28 9.20 -9.22 -1.84
C GLU A 28 7.92 -8.58 -1.29
N ARG A 29 7.05 -9.40 -0.71
CA ARG A 29 5.81 -8.94 -0.07
C ARG A 29 5.90 -9.05 1.45
N ILE A 30 5.67 -7.94 2.13
CA ILE A 30 5.67 -7.83 3.58
C ILE A 30 4.28 -7.37 4.04
N GLN A 31 3.61 -8.21 4.83
CA GLN A 31 2.33 -7.85 5.44
C GLN A 31 2.55 -7.24 6.82
N THR A 32 1.90 -6.12 7.10
CA THR A 32 1.80 -5.49 8.42
C THR A 32 0.36 -5.55 8.94
N HIS A 33 0.10 -5.02 10.14
CA HIS A 33 -1.25 -4.97 10.71
C HIS A 33 -2.27 -4.25 9.80
N VAL A 34 -1.87 -3.18 9.12
CA VAL A 34 -2.79 -2.29 8.38
C VAL A 34 -2.38 -2.08 6.91
N SER A 35 -1.30 -2.68 6.45
CA SER A 35 -0.76 -2.47 5.09
C SER A 35 -0.06 -3.69 4.55
N GLU A 36 -0.03 -3.81 3.23
CA GLU A 36 0.85 -4.68 2.46
C GLU A 36 1.95 -3.80 1.84
N VAL A 37 3.21 -4.23 1.93
CA VAL A 37 4.35 -3.55 1.32
C VAL A 37 4.97 -4.49 0.30
N PHE A 38 5.23 -3.97 -0.90
CA PHE A 38 5.81 -4.69 -2.01
C PHE A 38 7.12 -4.01 -2.40
N LEU A 39 8.22 -4.76 -2.35
CA LEU A 39 9.57 -4.26 -2.60
C LEU A 39 10.13 -4.91 -3.85
N ALA A 40 10.60 -4.12 -4.80
CA ALA A 40 11.34 -4.63 -5.97
C ALA A 40 12.32 -3.57 -6.48
N GLY A 41 13.58 -3.97 -6.65
CA GLY A 41 14.68 -3.05 -6.96
C GLY A 41 14.76 -1.91 -5.95
N GLU A 42 14.79 -0.67 -6.44
CA GLU A 42 14.84 0.55 -5.61
C GLU A 42 13.45 1.12 -5.25
N ARG A 43 12.36 0.38 -5.54
CA ARG A 43 10.99 0.87 -5.37
C ARG A 43 10.24 0.06 -4.33
N ALA A 44 9.44 0.77 -3.55
CA ALA A 44 8.48 0.21 -2.61
C ALA A 44 7.09 0.75 -2.95
N LEU A 45 6.11 -0.14 -3.08
CA LEU A 45 4.70 0.22 -3.18
C LEU A 45 3.97 -0.28 -1.94
N LYS A 46 3.06 0.54 -1.40
CA LYS A 46 2.32 0.24 -0.18
C LYS A 46 0.82 0.30 -0.44
N LEU A 47 0.12 -0.75 -0.03
CA LEU A 47 -1.34 -0.87 -0.11
C LEU A 47 -1.93 -0.86 1.31
N LYS A 48 -2.92 -0.01 1.57
CA LYS A 48 -3.69 -0.06 2.83
C LYS A 48 -4.65 -1.26 2.80
N ARG A 49 -4.63 -2.07 3.85
CA ARG A 49 -5.49 -3.26 3.95
C ARG A 49 -6.95 -2.86 4.16
N ALA A 50 -7.89 -3.58 3.56
CA ALA A 50 -9.33 -3.41 3.74
C ALA A 50 -9.76 -3.99 5.10
N VAL A 51 -9.47 -3.27 6.18
CA VAL A 51 -9.67 -3.71 7.57
C VAL A 51 -10.41 -2.66 8.39
N VAL A 52 -11.09 -3.14 9.43
CA VAL A 52 -11.74 -2.30 10.44
C VAL A 52 -11.28 -2.80 11.81
N PHE A 53 -10.73 -1.88 12.60
CA PHE A 53 -10.35 -2.06 13.99
C PHE A 53 -11.07 -1.01 14.84
N PRO A 54 -11.14 -1.17 16.18
CA PRO A 54 -11.79 -0.18 17.05
C PRO A 54 -11.26 1.25 16.94
N TYR A 55 -10.02 1.41 16.45
CA TYR A 55 -9.32 2.69 16.31
C TYR A 55 -9.01 3.08 14.85
N LEU A 56 -9.43 2.28 13.87
CA LEU A 56 -9.06 2.49 12.47
C LEU A 56 -10.08 1.89 11.52
N ASP A 57 -10.51 2.67 10.54
CA ASP A 57 -11.46 2.21 9.52
C ASP A 57 -10.92 2.44 8.10
N PHE A 58 -10.51 1.34 7.46
CA PHE A 58 -10.09 1.26 6.06
C PHE A 58 -11.07 0.43 5.21
N SER A 59 -12.35 0.37 5.62
CA SER A 59 -13.38 -0.43 4.95
C SER A 59 -13.64 -0.04 3.49
N THR A 60 -13.44 1.22 3.12
CA THR A 60 -13.74 1.72 1.77
C THR A 60 -12.48 2.24 1.06
N PRO A 61 -12.44 2.24 -0.29
CA PRO A 61 -11.36 2.88 -1.05
C PRO A 61 -11.13 4.34 -0.67
N GLU A 62 -12.19 5.12 -0.42
CA GLU A 62 -12.12 6.55 -0.09
C GLU A 62 -11.42 6.78 1.26
N LYS A 63 -11.76 5.97 2.27
CA LYS A 63 -11.09 6.02 3.59
C LYS A 63 -9.61 5.67 3.47
N ARG A 64 -9.28 4.65 2.69
CA ARG A 64 -7.88 4.25 2.41
C ARG A 64 -7.12 5.34 1.68
N ARG A 65 -7.74 5.99 0.68
CA ARG A 65 -7.15 7.10 -0.07
C ARG A 65 -6.83 8.28 0.84
N ALA A 66 -7.80 8.73 1.64
CA ALA A 66 -7.59 9.83 2.59
C ALA A 66 -6.44 9.54 3.58
N ALA A 67 -6.35 8.29 4.06
CA ALA A 67 -5.25 7.87 4.91
C ALA A 67 -3.89 7.86 4.20
N CYS A 68 -3.82 7.43 2.94
CA CYS A 68 -2.60 7.50 2.14
C CYS A 68 -2.16 8.95 1.91
N GLU A 69 -3.09 9.85 1.55
CA GLU A 69 -2.79 11.27 1.33
C GLU A 69 -2.29 11.94 2.61
N ALA A 70 -2.89 11.62 3.76
CA ALA A 70 -2.43 12.10 5.06
C ALA A 70 -1.02 11.56 5.40
N GLU A 71 -0.75 10.28 5.16
CA GLU A 71 0.57 9.67 5.38
C GLU A 71 1.64 10.35 4.54
N VAL A 72 1.40 10.57 3.25
CA VAL A 72 2.33 11.26 2.35
C VAL A 72 2.56 12.70 2.81
N ARG A 73 1.50 13.45 3.15
CA ARG A 73 1.59 14.83 3.62
C ARG A 73 2.43 14.95 4.90
N ILE A 74 2.28 14.01 5.83
CA ILE A 74 3.05 13.99 7.09
C ILE A 74 4.50 13.59 6.81
N ASN A 75 4.72 12.50 6.09
CA ASN A 75 6.06 11.93 5.92
C ASN A 75 6.94 12.73 4.96
N ARG A 76 6.38 13.44 3.98
CA ARG A 76 7.17 14.32 3.08
C ARG A 76 7.94 15.41 3.84
N ARG A 77 7.47 15.83 5.02
CA ARG A 77 8.17 16.81 5.86
C ARG A 77 9.52 16.29 6.37
N THR A 78 9.63 14.99 6.59
CA THR A 78 10.83 14.34 7.15
C THR A 78 11.59 13.47 6.14
N ALA A 79 10.97 13.14 5.01
CA ALA A 79 11.56 12.33 3.93
C ALA A 79 11.13 12.89 2.55
N PRO A 80 11.57 14.11 2.18
CA PRO A 80 11.07 14.82 0.99
C PRO A 80 11.40 14.13 -0.33
N THR A 81 12.47 13.32 -0.37
CA THR A 81 12.94 12.63 -1.59
C THR A 81 12.39 11.21 -1.74
N LEU A 82 11.79 10.65 -0.69
CA LEU A 82 11.33 9.25 -0.66
C LEU A 82 9.97 9.07 -1.35
N TYR A 83 9.07 10.04 -1.18
CA TYR A 83 7.71 9.99 -1.73
C TYR A 83 7.63 10.75 -3.06
N LYS A 84 7.76 10.02 -4.16
CA LYS A 84 7.64 10.54 -5.53
C LYS A 84 6.17 10.70 -5.90
#